data_AF-A0A926SUD4-F1
#
_entry.id   AF-A0A926SUD4-F1
#
_cell.length_a   1.000
_cell.length_b   1.000
_cell.length_c   1.000
_cell.angle_alpha   90.00
_cell.angle_beta   90.00
_cell.angle_gamma   90.00
#
_symmetry.space_group_name_H-M   'P 1'
#
loop_
_entity.id
_entity.type
_entity.pdbx_description
1 polymer ?
#
loop_
_entity_poly.entity_id
_entity_poly.type
_entity_poly.pdbx_seq_one_letter_code
_entity_poly.pdbx_strand_id
1 'polypeptide(L)'
;MKTVWLGLSVLMSLTVGAMPALSLPPPDDVPEEVLRTEIITGARSPIDGKPMTAAEYAQLQAQLQTSPNAPPIDPEVRHLIFLLRVRQLLRTIGLPL
;
A
#
# COMPACT_ATOMS: atom_id res chain seq x y z
N MET A 1 53.87 -28.43 -21.65
CA MET A 1 53.62 -27.27 -20.76
C MET A 1 52.34 -26.49 -21.10
N LYS A 2 52.00 -26.25 -22.37
CA LYS A 2 50.79 -25.49 -22.77
C LYS A 2 49.43 -26.12 -22.36
N THR A 3 49.36 -27.45 -22.29
CA THR A 3 48.13 -28.19 -21.94
C THR A 3 47.76 -28.08 -20.45
N VAL A 4 48.74 -27.87 -19.57
CA VAL A 4 48.53 -27.68 -18.13
C VAL A 4 47.88 -26.33 -17.85
N TRP A 5 48.29 -25.29 -18.58
CA TRP A 5 47.71 -23.94 -18.46
C TRP A 5 46.28 -23.86 -18.99
N LEU A 6 45.97 -24.58 -20.06
CA LEU A 6 44.61 -24.72 -20.60
C LEU A 6 43.67 -25.44 -19.61
N GLY A 7 44.14 -26.51 -18.96
CA GLY A 7 43.36 -27.20 -17.92
C GLY A 7 43.09 -26.33 -16.70
N LEU A 8 44.09 -25.53 -16.27
CA LEU A 8 43.96 -24.63 -15.13
C LEU A 8 42.97 -23.47 -15.40
N SER A 9 42.95 -22.91 -16.61
CA SER A 9 42.02 -21.81 -16.93
C SER A 9 40.57 -22.29 -17.05
N VAL A 10 40.35 -23.51 -17.54
CA VAL A 10 39.01 -24.12 -17.61
C VAL A 10 38.48 -24.40 -16.20
N LEU A 11 39.33 -24.91 -15.30
CA LEU A 11 38.95 -25.15 -13.91
C LEU A 11 38.60 -23.85 -13.18
N MET A 12 39.36 -22.78 -13.42
CA MET A 12 39.13 -21.47 -12.80
C MET A 12 37.84 -20.81 -13.32
N SER A 13 37.55 -20.88 -14.62
CA SER A 13 36.27 -20.38 -15.18
C SER A 13 35.04 -21.11 -14.64
N LEU A 14 35.16 -22.41 -14.35
CA LEU A 14 34.03 -23.17 -13.79
C LEU A 14 33.65 -22.72 -12.37
N THR A 15 34.62 -22.22 -11.59
CA THR A 15 34.38 -21.78 -10.20
C THR A 15 33.74 -20.39 -10.09
N VAL A 16 33.89 -19.53 -11.11
CA VAL A 16 33.33 -18.16 -11.10
C VAL A 16 31.83 -18.16 -11.44
N GLY A 17 31.35 -19.13 -12.23
CA GLY A 17 29.94 -19.23 -12.62
C GLY A 17 28.98 -19.72 -11.53
N ALA A 18 29.51 -20.21 -10.40
CA ALA A 18 28.72 -20.81 -9.31
C ALA A 18 28.47 -19.86 -8.12
N MET A 19 28.79 -18.57 -8.25
CA MET A 19 28.46 -17.60 -7.20
C MET A 19 26.95 -17.34 -7.20
N PRO A 20 26.24 -17.56 -6.07
CA PRO A 20 24.84 -17.18 -5.97
C PRO A 20 24.74 -15.66 -6.21
N ALA A 21 23.80 -15.26 -7.08
CA ALA A 21 23.56 -13.84 -7.34
C ALA A 21 23.12 -13.17 -6.02
N LEU A 22 23.97 -12.29 -5.49
CA LEU A 22 23.77 -11.58 -4.21
C LEU A 22 22.52 -10.70 -4.17
N SER A 23 21.90 -10.46 -5.33
CA SER A 23 20.69 -9.64 -5.48
C SER A 23 19.39 -10.44 -5.53
N LEU A 24 19.46 -11.78 -5.48
CA LEU A 24 18.24 -12.58 -5.43
C LEU A 24 17.60 -12.46 -4.04
N PRO A 25 16.27 -12.35 -3.96
CA PRO A 25 15.59 -12.42 -2.68
C PRO A 25 15.84 -13.79 -2.02
N PRO A 26 15.69 -13.88 -0.68
CA PRO A 26 15.80 -15.15 0.02
C PRO A 26 14.93 -16.23 -0.62
N PRO A 27 15.35 -17.50 -0.64
CA PRO A 27 14.59 -18.58 -1.26
C PRO A 27 13.24 -18.87 -0.56
N ASP A 28 13.10 -18.44 0.70
CA ASP A 28 11.83 -18.51 1.45
C ASP A 28 10.88 -17.35 1.13
N ASP A 29 11.36 -16.33 0.38
CA ASP A 29 10.56 -15.16 0.04
C ASP A 29 9.62 -15.49 -1.13
N VAL A 30 8.36 -15.08 -1.00
CA VAL A 30 7.34 -15.39 -2.01
C VAL A 30 7.57 -14.49 -3.23
N PRO A 31 7.67 -15.04 -4.45
CA PRO A 31 7.84 -14.22 -5.64
C PRO A 31 6.65 -13.29 -5.86
N GLU A 32 6.94 -12.08 -6.31
CA GLU A 32 5.95 -11.02 -6.55
C GLU A 32 4.87 -11.46 -7.54
N GLU A 33 5.20 -12.28 -8.53
CA GLU A 33 4.25 -12.84 -9.48
C GLU A 33 3.18 -13.69 -8.80
N VAL A 34 3.53 -14.38 -7.70
CA VAL A 34 2.58 -15.16 -6.90
C VAL A 34 1.72 -14.23 -6.05
N LEU A 35 2.32 -13.22 -5.40
CA LEU A 35 1.59 -12.24 -4.60
C LEU A 35 0.59 -11.43 -5.43
N ARG A 36 0.93 -11.10 -6.68
CA ARG A 36 0.02 -10.41 -7.61
C ARG A 36 -1.17 -11.26 -8.03
N THR A 37 -1.05 -12.58 -7.95
CA THR A 37 -2.15 -13.52 -8.20
C THR A 37 -2.93 -13.89 -6.94
N GLU A 38 -2.44 -13.52 -5.77
CA GLU A 38 -3.12 -13.78 -4.50
C GLU A 38 -4.42 -12.97 -4.42
N ILE A 39 -5.56 -13.67 -4.32
CA ILE A 39 -6.84 -13.03 -4.11
C ILE A 39 -6.92 -12.65 -2.64
N ILE A 40 -6.82 -11.35 -2.34
CA ILE A 40 -6.98 -10.81 -0.99
C ILE A 40 -8.44 -11.02 -0.57
N THR A 41 -8.68 -12.10 0.17
CA THR A 41 -10.02 -12.48 0.68
C THR A 41 -10.32 -11.85 2.04
N GLY A 42 -9.29 -11.38 2.75
CA GLY A 42 -9.40 -10.69 4.03
C GLY A 42 -9.63 -9.19 3.84
N ALA A 43 -10.57 -8.64 4.60
CA ALA A 43 -10.74 -7.20 4.73
C ALA A 43 -10.06 -6.70 6.02
N ARG A 44 -9.89 -5.39 6.17
CA ARG A 44 -9.50 -4.77 7.44
C ARG A 44 -10.62 -3.88 7.94
N SER A 45 -10.76 -3.80 9.27
CA SER A 45 -11.72 -2.89 9.89
C SER A 45 -11.43 -1.44 9.48
N PRO A 46 -12.42 -0.70 8.97
CA PRO A 46 -12.30 0.76 8.74
C PRO A 46 -12.09 1.56 10.02
N ILE A 47 -12.39 0.97 11.18
CA ILE A 47 -12.37 1.64 12.49
C ILE A 47 -11.03 1.37 13.19
N ASP A 48 -10.61 0.10 13.26
CA ASP A 48 -9.47 -0.33 14.09
C ASP A 48 -8.30 -0.93 13.29
N GLY A 49 -8.43 -1.10 11.98
CA GLY A 49 -7.39 -1.69 11.11
C GLY A 49 -7.09 -3.18 11.33
N LYS A 50 -7.83 -3.86 12.21
CA LYS A 50 -7.71 -5.30 12.49
C LYS A 50 -8.16 -6.14 11.30
N PRO A 51 -7.56 -7.33 11.07
CA PRO A 51 -8.02 -8.25 10.04
C PRO A 51 -9.44 -8.73 10.35
N MET A 52 -10.27 -8.82 9.32
CA MET A 52 -11.64 -9.32 9.37
C MET A 52 -12.00 -10.10 8.11
N THR A 53 -13.01 -10.95 8.21
CA THR A 53 -13.52 -11.72 7.07
C THR A 53 -14.39 -10.85 6.15
N ALA A 54 -14.56 -11.26 4.90
CA ALA A 54 -15.45 -10.57 3.96
C ALA A 54 -16.91 -10.49 4.45
N ALA A 55 -17.39 -11.53 5.17
CA ALA A 55 -18.74 -11.56 5.73
C ALA A 55 -18.91 -10.55 6.87
N GLU A 56 -17.95 -10.48 7.79
CA GLU A 56 -17.94 -9.49 8.87
C GLU A 56 -17.85 -8.07 8.33
N TYR A 57 -17.03 -7.85 7.29
CA TYR A 57 -16.95 -6.56 6.61
C TYR A 57 -18.29 -6.16 5.99
N ALA A 58 -18.98 -7.07 5.28
CA ALA A 58 -20.29 -6.79 4.69
C ALA A 58 -21.34 -6.45 5.76
N GLN A 59 -21.33 -7.15 6.90
CA GLN A 59 -22.20 -6.84 8.03
C GLN A 59 -21.88 -5.49 8.66
N LEU A 60 -20.60 -5.18 8.87
CA LEU A 60 -20.15 -3.89 9.39
C LEU A 60 -20.53 -2.76 8.44
N GLN A 61 -20.36 -2.96 7.14
CA GLN A 61 -20.73 -1.98 6.13
C GLN A 61 -22.24 -1.74 6.09
N ALA A 62 -23.06 -2.80 6.22
CA ALA A 62 -24.51 -2.66 6.37
C ALA A 62 -24.86 -1.84 7.62
N GLN A 63 -24.22 -2.10 8.77
CA GLN A 63 -24.43 -1.32 10.00
C GLN A 63 -24.04 0.16 9.83
N LEU A 64 -22.91 0.43 9.19
CA LEU A 64 -22.43 1.79 8.93
C LEU A 64 -23.30 2.54 7.93
N GLN A 65 -23.77 1.87 6.87
CA GLN A 65 -24.72 2.43 5.90
C GLN A 65 -26.10 2.69 6.51
N THR A 66 -26.47 1.97 7.57
CA THR A 66 -27.71 2.18 8.31
C THR A 66 -27.66 3.41 9.23
N SER A 67 -26.54 4.15 9.28
CA SER A 67 -26.49 5.50 9.84
C SER A 67 -26.60 6.54 8.71
N PRO A 68 -27.82 6.83 8.19
CA PRO A 68 -28.01 7.83 7.14
C PRO A 68 -27.62 9.24 7.58
N ASN A 69 -27.47 9.46 8.89
CA ASN A 69 -26.89 10.67 9.43
C ASN A 69 -25.44 10.38 9.81
N ALA A 70 -24.49 10.97 9.08
CA ALA A 70 -23.24 11.37 9.71
C ALA A 70 -23.62 12.15 10.99
N PRO A 71 -22.90 11.96 12.12
CA PRO A 71 -23.18 12.72 13.33
C PRO A 71 -23.27 14.20 12.94
N PRO A 72 -24.36 14.90 13.30
CA PRO A 72 -24.56 16.27 12.86
C PRO A 72 -23.33 17.07 13.28
N ILE A 73 -22.62 17.61 12.29
CA ILE A 73 -21.49 18.53 12.53
C ILE A 73 -22.00 19.61 13.47
N ASP A 74 -21.25 19.88 14.53
CA ASP A 74 -21.56 20.93 15.49
C ASP A 74 -21.96 22.21 14.73
N PRO A 75 -23.10 22.83 15.08
CA PRO A 75 -23.63 23.97 14.34
C PRO A 75 -22.66 25.16 14.29
N GLU A 76 -21.81 25.34 15.31
CA GLU A 76 -20.78 26.38 15.36
C GLU A 76 -19.67 26.07 14.35
N VAL A 77 -19.22 24.82 14.28
CA VAL A 77 -18.22 24.36 13.29
C VAL A 77 -18.76 24.52 11.87
N ARG A 78 -20.02 24.18 11.63
CA ARG A 78 -20.69 24.39 10.33
C ARG A 78 -20.69 25.87 9.95
N HIS A 79 -21.00 26.75 10.90
CA HIS A 79 -21.00 28.19 10.69
C HIS A 79 -19.59 28.73 10.40
N LEU A 80 -18.58 28.29 11.14
CA LEU A 80 -17.17 28.62 10.90
C LEU A 80 -16.72 28.23 9.49
N ILE A 81 -17.02 27.01 9.04
CA ILE A 81 -16.70 26.55 7.69
C ILE A 81 -17.36 27.46 6.63
N PHE A 82 -18.60 27.87 6.86
CA PHE A 82 -19.31 28.80 5.98
C PHE A 82 -18.58 30.15 5.90
N LEU A 83 -18.22 30.75 7.03
CA LEU A 83 -17.48 32.03 7.07
C LEU A 83 -16.13 31.92 6.38
N LEU A 84 -15.40 30.81 6.55
CA LEU A 84 -14.13 30.57 5.87
C LEU A 84 -14.29 30.49 4.35
N ARG A 85 -15.35 29.84 3.86
CA ARG A 85 -15.66 29.79 2.43
C ARG A 85 -16.00 31.18 1.88
N VAL A 86 -16.79 31.97 2.60
CA VAL A 86 -17.10 33.35 2.22
C VAL A 86 -15.83 34.20 2.17
N ARG A 87 -14.98 34.12 3.20
CA ARG A 87 -13.67 34.80 3.22
C ARG A 87 -12.81 34.38 2.04
N GLN A 88 -12.76 33.09 1.71
CA GLN A 88 -12.00 32.60 0.57
C GLN A 88 -12.50 33.20 -0.75
N LEU A 89 -13.81 33.21 -0.98
CA LEU A 89 -14.41 33.82 -2.18
C LEU A 89 -14.06 35.30 -2.32
N LEU A 90 -14.17 36.05 -1.23
CA LEU A 90 -13.86 37.47 -1.21
C LEU A 90 -12.37 37.72 -1.48
N ARG A 91 -11.47 36.91 -0.93
CA ARG A 91 -10.04 36.95 -1.28
C ARG A 91 -9.78 36.60 -2.75
N THR A 92 -10.50 35.62 -3.30
CA THR A 92 -10.38 35.22 -4.71
C THR A 92 -10.79 36.33 -5.68
N ILE A 93 -11.80 37.13 -5.32
CA ILE A 93 -12.30 38.24 -6.16
C ILE A 93 -11.45 39.52 -5.95
N GLY A 94 -10.43 39.49 -5.08
CA GLY A 94 -9.54 40.62 -4.84
C GLY A 94 -10.09 41.66 -3.87
N LEU A 95 -11.10 41.29 -3.08
CA LEU A 95 -11.63 42.14 -2.02
C LEU A 95 -10.66 42.12 -0.83
N PRO A 96 -10.16 43.26 -0.35
CA PRO A 96 -9.31 43.32 0.82
C PRO A 96 -10.16 42.99 2.06
N LEU A 97 -9.86 41.85 2.70
CA LEU A 97 -10.44 41.39 3.96
C LEU A 97 -9.35 41.18 5.02
#